data_AF-A0A0Q5R302-F1
#
_entry.id   AF-A0A0Q5R302-F1
#
_cell.length_a   1.000
_cell.length_b   1.000
_cell.length_c   1.000
_cell.angle_alpha   90.00
_cell.angle_beta   90.00
_cell.angle_gamma   90.00
#
_symmetry.space_group_name_H-M   'P 1'
#
loop_
_entity.id
_entity.type
_entity.pdbx_description
1 polymer ?
#
loop_
_entity_poly.entity_id
_entity_poly.type
_entity_poly.pdbx_seq_one_letter_code
_entity_poly.pdbx_strand_id
1 'polypeptide(L)'
;MSHPNHEWDRGTPYGGPPLPPPPSGGGSGRSLVILAVVLAVLVAVIAAVGVVAYQQFGPGEESSTVAATASTSSPAPTGSDGSAPSATDPSSTESSSPDPDAGEQCPTPSAGPATPAGWKSVTGKRGLAYDVPPTWTVQSCGTVIGWEKKCADGPFGFCPIRTMSGAATLESPACPKSTLADAGLPGASDTSDIMQAVRDESALVADIYTSDSGRVPRVQLSAPRRFTVGGAEAVQVVASVTGIETSPCQGPTALHSMVATTVPGQPGSVMFIIALPQGMADAVAPSIGDQMVATLRRIG
;
A
#
# COMPACT_ATOMS: atom_id res chain seq x y z
N MET A 1 -52.71 -35.22 -5.97
CA MET A 1 -51.35 -34.67 -5.76
C MET A 1 -51.55 -33.19 -5.47
N SER A 2 -51.94 -32.83 -4.24
CA SER A 2 -51.01 -32.52 -3.11
C SER A 2 -50.18 -31.29 -3.45
N HIS A 3 -50.23 -30.13 -2.80
CA HIS A 3 -50.86 -29.62 -1.58
C HIS A 3 -50.68 -28.06 -1.61
N PRO A 4 -51.16 -27.25 -0.65
CA PRO A 4 -52.16 -26.23 -0.96
C PRO A 4 -51.86 -24.79 -0.46
N ASN A 5 -52.75 -23.85 -0.82
CA ASN A 5 -53.45 -22.84 -0.01
C ASN A 5 -52.76 -21.84 0.97
N HIS A 6 -53.06 -20.57 0.65
CA HIS A 6 -53.60 -19.47 1.49
C HIS A 6 -52.73 -18.65 2.45
N GLU A 7 -53.08 -17.35 2.47
CA GLU A 7 -53.23 -16.49 3.67
C GLU A 7 -51.94 -15.92 4.30
N TRP A 8 -51.73 -14.62 4.56
CA TRP A 8 -52.61 -13.48 4.82
C TRP A 8 -51.88 -12.15 4.50
N ASP A 9 -52.60 -11.23 3.87
CA ASP A 9 -52.44 -9.80 4.12
C ASP A 9 -53.42 -9.43 5.25
N ARG A 10 -52.91 -8.86 6.34
CA ARG A 10 -53.68 -8.18 7.39
C ARG A 10 -52.77 -7.21 8.13
N GLY A 11 -52.90 -5.93 7.83
CA GLY A 11 -52.26 -4.84 8.57
C GLY A 11 -52.78 -4.71 10.00
N THR A 12 -51.98 -4.06 10.85
CA THR A 12 -52.48 -3.16 11.91
C THR A 12 -51.43 -2.07 12.20
N PRO A 13 -51.86 -0.93 12.75
CA PRO A 13 -51.21 0.38 12.62
C PRO A 13 -50.46 0.78 13.90
N TYR A 14 -49.29 1.40 13.78
CA TYR A 14 -48.75 2.20 14.89
C TYR A 14 -47.92 3.36 14.34
N GLY A 15 -48.42 4.58 14.58
CA GLY A 15 -47.62 5.79 14.50
C GLY A 15 -46.52 5.74 15.55
N GLY A 16 -45.27 5.70 15.09
CA GLY A 16 -44.11 5.95 15.95
C GLY A 16 -43.93 7.45 16.17
N PRO A 17 -43.36 7.87 17.32
CA PRO A 17 -43.04 9.27 17.57
C PRO A 17 -42.04 9.82 16.53
N PRO A 18 -42.05 11.14 16.25
CA PRO A 18 -41.10 11.73 15.31
C PRO A 18 -39.66 11.48 15.78
N LEU A 19 -38.79 11.13 14.83
CA LEU A 19 -37.35 10.97 15.06
C LEU A 19 -36.77 12.29 15.60
N PRO A 20 -35.87 12.24 16.60
CA PRO A 20 -35.19 13.43 17.08
C PRO A 20 -34.34 14.06 15.96
N PRO A 21 -34.20 15.40 15.93
CA PRO A 21 -33.32 16.07 14.97
C PRO A 21 -31.87 15.57 15.14
N PRO A 22 -31.07 15.57 14.06
CA PRO A 22 -29.67 15.18 14.15
C PRO A 22 -28.93 16.07 15.16
N PRO A 23 -28.00 15.51 15.95
CA PRO A 23 -27.24 16.29 16.91
C PRO A 23 -26.45 17.38 16.18
N SER A 24 -26.63 18.63 16.61
CA SER A 24 -25.77 19.74 16.24
C SER A 24 -24.36 19.45 16.73
N GLY A 25 -23.49 19.01 15.81
CA GLY A 25 -22.08 18.73 16.08
C GLY A 25 -21.32 20.00 16.42
N GLY A 26 -21.24 20.31 17.71
CA GLY A 26 -20.31 21.28 18.27
C GLY A 26 -18.88 20.78 18.14
N GLY A 27 -18.01 21.64 17.59
CA GLY A 27 -16.59 21.38 17.44
C GLY A 27 -15.90 21.12 18.78
N SER A 28 -15.03 20.13 18.82
CA SER A 28 -14.16 19.87 19.96
C SER A 28 -12.69 20.08 19.55
N GLY A 29 -12.01 20.97 20.28
CA GLY A 29 -10.69 21.55 20.01
C GLY A 29 -9.49 20.58 20.11
N ARG A 30 -9.65 19.30 19.78
CA ARG A 30 -8.53 18.35 19.64
C ARG A 30 -7.90 18.38 18.26
N SER A 31 -8.66 18.76 17.23
CA SER A 31 -8.15 18.88 15.85
C SER A 31 -7.20 20.06 15.66
N LEU A 32 -7.38 21.15 16.43
CA LEU A 32 -6.48 22.31 16.41
C LEU A 32 -5.13 22.03 17.06
N VAL A 33 -5.09 21.15 18.08
CA VAL A 33 -3.83 20.79 18.76
C VAL A 33 -2.96 19.91 17.87
N ILE A 34 -3.57 18.98 17.12
CA ILE A 34 -2.83 18.12 16.16
C ILE A 34 -2.30 18.97 14.99
N LEU A 35 -3.09 19.89 14.45
CA LEU A 35 -2.65 20.81 13.39
C LEU A 35 -1.51 21.73 13.84
N ALA A 36 -1.56 22.23 15.08
CA ALA A 36 -0.51 23.07 15.64
C ALA A 36 0.82 22.32 15.85
N VAL A 37 0.77 21.05 16.28
CA VAL A 37 1.97 20.22 16.46
C VAL A 37 2.62 19.89 15.11
N VAL A 38 1.82 19.57 14.09
CA VAL A 38 2.34 19.28 12.74
C VAL A 38 3.00 20.51 12.12
N LEU A 39 2.39 21.70 12.27
CA LEU A 39 2.99 22.96 11.81
C LEU A 39 4.29 23.31 12.54
N ALA A 40 4.35 23.11 13.86
CA ALA A 40 5.55 23.39 14.63
C ALA A 40 6.73 22.49 14.25
N VAL A 41 6.47 21.21 13.98
CA VAL A 41 7.52 20.26 13.52
C VAL A 41 8.02 20.63 12.12
N LEU A 42 7.12 21.02 11.21
CA LEU A 42 7.49 21.45 9.85
C LEU A 42 8.37 22.70 9.84
N VAL A 43 8.04 23.71 10.66
CA VAL A 43 8.86 24.93 10.78
C VAL A 43 10.25 24.61 11.35
N ALA A 44 10.34 23.70 12.32
CA ALA A 44 11.62 23.28 12.89
C ALA A 44 12.51 22.56 11.87
N VAL A 45 11.93 21.70 11.01
CA VAL A 45 12.67 21.00 9.93
C VAL A 45 13.14 21.99 8.86
N ILE A 46 12.29 22.94 8.45
CA ILE A 46 12.66 23.97 7.47
C ILE A 46 13.77 24.89 8.01
N ALA A 47 13.71 25.25 9.30
CA ALA A 47 14.76 26.03 9.94
C ALA A 47 16.08 25.26 10.04
N ALA A 48 16.04 23.97 10.37
CA ALA A 48 17.24 23.13 10.44
C ALA A 48 17.88 22.93 9.05
N VAL A 49 17.08 22.62 8.03
CA VAL A 49 17.57 22.47 6.64
C VAL A 49 18.05 23.81 6.07
N GLY A 50 17.38 24.92 6.37
CA GLY A 50 17.78 26.26 5.96
C GLY A 50 19.12 26.69 6.57
N VAL A 51 19.37 26.37 7.85
CA VAL A 51 20.65 26.66 8.51
C VAL A 51 21.79 25.80 7.97
N VAL A 52 21.53 24.52 7.67
CA VAL A 52 22.54 23.63 7.05
C VAL A 52 22.85 24.07 5.61
N ALA A 53 21.82 24.37 4.81
CA ALA A 53 22.02 24.84 3.44
C ALA A 53 22.71 26.22 3.38
N TYR A 54 22.40 27.13 4.30
CA TYR A 54 23.06 28.45 4.38
C TYR A 54 24.52 28.36 4.86
N GLN A 55 24.86 27.40 5.73
CA GLN A 55 26.25 27.17 6.13
C GLN A 55 27.08 26.43 5.07
N GLN A 56 26.44 25.58 4.27
CA GLN A 56 27.12 24.73 3.28
C GLN A 56 27.19 25.38 1.89
N PHE A 57 26.25 26.27 1.57
CA PHE A 57 26.17 27.02 0.31
C PHE A 57 25.93 28.50 0.60
N GLY A 58 26.99 29.19 1.05
CA GLY A 58 27.01 30.66 0.99
C GLY A 58 26.78 31.16 -0.45
N PRO A 59 26.33 32.40 -0.64
CA PRO A 59 25.86 32.87 -1.94
C PRO A 59 27.02 33.07 -2.92
N GLY A 60 26.88 32.54 -4.14
CA GLY A 60 27.86 32.66 -5.21
C GLY A 60 27.27 32.34 -6.59
N GLU A 61 26.75 33.40 -7.20
CA GLU A 61 26.62 33.83 -8.62
C GLU A 61 26.74 32.86 -9.83
N GLU A 62 26.02 33.28 -10.87
CA GLU A 62 25.73 32.70 -12.17
C GLU A 62 26.97 32.37 -13.04
N SER A 63 26.94 31.29 -13.84
CA SER A 63 27.39 31.30 -15.25
C SER A 63 27.07 30.00 -16.01
N SER A 64 27.04 30.15 -17.33
CA SER A 64 26.43 29.33 -18.38
C SER A 64 27.35 28.27 -19.01
N THR A 65 26.74 27.25 -19.64
CA THR A 65 27.11 26.54 -20.91
C THR A 65 28.53 25.92 -21.03
N VAL A 66 28.76 24.74 -21.63
CA VAL A 66 28.66 24.37 -23.07
C VAL A 66 28.78 22.84 -23.22
N ALA A 67 28.12 22.27 -24.23
CA ALA A 67 28.18 20.86 -24.65
C ALA A 67 29.34 20.56 -25.64
N ALA A 68 29.82 19.31 -25.70
CA ALA A 68 30.42 18.73 -26.92
C ALA A 68 30.47 17.18 -26.86
N THR A 69 30.47 16.57 -28.06
CA THR A 69 30.01 15.22 -28.42
C THR A 69 31.15 14.37 -29.05
N ALA A 70 30.87 13.07 -29.27
CA ALA A 70 31.42 12.08 -30.25
C ALA A 70 32.41 11.01 -29.71
N SER A 71 32.07 9.71 -29.69
CA SER A 71 32.17 8.63 -30.74
C SER A 71 33.64 8.17 -30.96
N THR A 72 34.10 6.90 -31.10
CA THR A 72 33.56 5.59 -31.58
C THR A 72 34.60 4.45 -31.32
N SER A 73 34.14 3.18 -31.32
CA SER A 73 34.81 1.94 -31.84
C SER A 73 35.85 1.11 -31.05
N SER A 74 35.54 -0.20 -30.95
CA SER A 74 36.35 -1.40 -30.55
C SER A 74 37.11 -1.99 -31.76
N PRO A 75 38.13 -2.91 -31.65
CA PRO A 75 37.94 -4.34 -31.28
C PRO A 75 39.11 -5.07 -30.53
N ALA A 76 38.83 -6.30 -30.04
CA ALA A 76 39.70 -7.33 -29.44
C ALA A 76 40.50 -8.15 -30.50
N PRO A 77 41.13 -9.36 -30.30
CA PRO A 77 41.36 -10.23 -29.10
C PRO A 77 42.76 -10.93 -29.04
N THR A 78 43.05 -11.77 -28.03
CA THR A 78 43.60 -13.16 -28.12
C THR A 78 44.08 -13.71 -26.76
N GLY A 79 43.82 -15.00 -26.50
CA GLY A 79 44.41 -15.75 -25.39
C GLY A 79 43.72 -17.11 -25.17
N SER A 80 44.33 -18.17 -25.68
CA SER A 80 43.89 -19.57 -25.63
C SER A 80 44.35 -20.34 -24.38
N ASP A 81 43.53 -21.35 -24.02
CA ASP A 81 43.82 -22.68 -23.46
C ASP A 81 44.50 -22.87 -22.08
N GLY A 82 43.88 -23.74 -21.26
CA GLY A 82 44.56 -24.49 -20.20
C GLY A 82 43.69 -24.92 -19.00
N SER A 83 43.30 -26.20 -18.94
CA SER A 83 42.41 -26.85 -17.96
C SER A 83 42.95 -27.01 -16.52
N ALA A 84 42.04 -26.84 -15.53
CA ALA A 84 41.75 -27.48 -14.20
C ALA A 84 42.83 -28.29 -13.41
N PRO A 85 42.70 -28.62 -12.08
CA PRO A 85 41.51 -28.54 -11.18
C PRO A 85 41.74 -28.19 -9.66
N SER A 86 40.62 -28.13 -8.91
CA SER A 86 40.38 -28.52 -7.48
C SER A 86 40.67 -27.60 -6.26
N ALA A 87 39.60 -27.44 -5.45
CA ALA A 87 39.47 -27.61 -3.99
C ALA A 87 39.49 -26.41 -2.98
N THR A 88 38.30 -26.15 -2.41
CA THR A 88 37.90 -25.81 -1.00
C THR A 88 38.30 -24.51 -0.26
N ASP A 89 37.24 -23.82 0.26
CA ASP A 89 37.02 -22.83 1.36
C ASP A 89 38.11 -22.61 2.47
N PRO A 90 38.10 -21.52 3.31
CA PRO A 90 36.94 -20.74 3.80
C PRO A 90 37.07 -19.20 4.00
N SER A 91 35.91 -18.56 4.21
CA SER A 91 35.60 -17.37 5.06
C SER A 91 36.47 -16.11 5.00
N SER A 92 35.82 -14.97 4.69
CA SER A 92 36.24 -13.66 5.17
C SER A 92 35.02 -12.82 5.53
N THR A 93 34.82 -12.65 6.84
CA THR A 93 33.96 -11.67 7.50
C THR A 93 34.49 -10.26 7.24
N GLU A 94 33.72 -9.41 6.58
CA GLU A 94 33.94 -7.96 6.61
C GLU A 94 32.95 -7.31 7.58
N SER A 95 33.52 -6.75 8.65
CA SER A 95 32.86 -5.91 9.64
C SER A 95 32.30 -4.64 9.01
N SER A 96 30.99 -4.46 9.10
CA SER A 96 30.33 -3.19 8.79
C SER A 96 30.51 -2.19 9.94
N SER A 97 30.98 -0.98 9.63
CA SER A 97 30.85 0.17 10.54
C SER A 97 29.38 0.58 10.65
N PRO A 98 28.90 1.02 11.83
CA PRO A 98 27.52 1.48 11.98
C PRO A 98 27.34 2.90 11.42
N ASP A 99 26.49 3.04 10.41
CA ASP A 99 25.95 4.34 9.97
C ASP A 99 24.97 4.91 11.02
N PRO A 100 24.97 6.23 11.24
CA PRO A 100 24.14 6.90 12.22
C PRO A 100 22.77 7.20 11.63
N ASP A 101 21.89 6.20 11.55
CA ASP A 101 20.47 6.44 11.28
C ASP A 101 19.63 5.36 11.96
N ALA A 102 19.39 5.53 13.26
CA ALA A 102 18.36 4.79 13.98
C ALA A 102 16.97 5.38 13.66
N GLY A 103 16.69 5.55 12.37
CA GLY A 103 15.32 5.61 11.87
C GLY A 103 14.71 4.22 12.07
N GLU A 104 13.53 4.15 12.69
CA GLU A 104 12.82 2.92 13.05
C GLU A 104 12.81 1.91 11.88
N GLN A 105 13.77 0.99 11.89
CA GLN A 105 14.01 0.04 10.82
C GLN A 105 12.92 -1.02 10.87
N CYS A 106 12.33 -1.34 9.72
CA CYS A 106 11.50 -2.53 9.61
C CYS A 106 12.38 -3.75 9.90
N PRO A 107 11.81 -4.84 10.43
CA PRO A 107 12.52 -6.10 10.52
C PRO A 107 13.09 -6.47 9.16
N THR A 108 14.33 -6.99 9.13
CA THR A 108 14.98 -7.44 7.90
C THR A 108 14.05 -8.38 7.14
N PRO A 109 13.76 -8.11 5.85
CA PRO A 109 12.94 -9.01 5.06
C PRO A 109 13.54 -10.41 4.97
N SER A 110 12.76 -11.42 5.35
CA SER A 110 13.15 -12.82 5.26
C SER A 110 12.01 -13.66 4.70
N ALA A 111 12.33 -14.59 3.80
CA ALA A 111 11.38 -15.55 3.27
C ALA A 111 10.73 -16.37 4.40
N GLY A 112 9.42 -16.55 4.32
CA GLY A 112 8.65 -17.44 5.19
C GLY A 112 8.50 -18.84 4.59
N PRO A 113 7.91 -19.79 5.34
CA PRO A 113 7.72 -21.16 4.88
C PRO A 113 6.84 -21.31 3.62
N ALA A 114 5.97 -20.33 3.37
CA ALA A 114 5.06 -20.32 2.23
C ALA A 114 5.58 -19.45 1.05
N THR A 115 6.77 -18.86 1.17
CA THR A 115 7.32 -17.98 0.12
C THR A 115 7.65 -18.79 -1.13
N PRO A 116 7.06 -18.47 -2.30
CA PRO A 116 7.42 -19.14 -3.54
C PRO A 116 8.86 -18.85 -3.96
N ALA A 117 9.47 -19.77 -4.70
CA ALA A 117 10.84 -19.61 -5.17
C ALA A 117 11.00 -18.33 -6.01
N GLY A 118 12.05 -17.55 -5.71
CA GLY A 118 12.37 -16.30 -6.40
C GLY A 118 11.51 -15.10 -6.02
N TRP A 119 10.54 -15.25 -5.10
CA TRP A 119 9.76 -14.14 -4.59
C TRP A 119 10.55 -13.31 -3.56
N LYS A 120 10.17 -12.04 -3.43
CA LYS A 120 10.81 -11.08 -2.52
C LYS A 120 9.89 -10.80 -1.35
N SER A 121 10.47 -10.79 -0.15
CA SER A 121 9.73 -10.48 1.07
C SER A 121 9.57 -8.99 1.27
N VAL A 122 8.39 -8.60 1.75
CA VAL A 122 8.03 -7.24 2.15
C VAL A 122 7.66 -7.29 3.63
N THR A 123 8.30 -6.44 4.43
CA THR A 123 8.06 -6.36 5.88
C THR A 123 7.45 -5.02 6.24
N GLY A 124 6.44 -5.05 7.10
CA GLY A 124 5.82 -3.86 7.67
C GLY A 124 6.27 -3.64 9.11
N LYS A 125 6.23 -2.37 9.55
CA LYS A 125 6.54 -1.99 10.95
C LYS A 125 5.58 -2.59 11.99
N ARG A 126 4.39 -3.01 11.56
CA ARG A 126 3.32 -3.56 12.44
C ARG A 126 3.37 -5.08 12.56
N GLY A 127 4.55 -5.69 12.40
CA GLY A 127 4.77 -7.12 12.62
C GLY A 127 4.04 -8.04 11.62
N LEU A 128 3.76 -7.56 10.41
CA LEU A 128 3.23 -8.36 9.31
C LEU A 128 4.20 -8.36 8.12
N ALA A 129 4.26 -9.47 7.40
CA ALA A 129 4.99 -9.61 6.14
C ALA A 129 4.16 -10.35 5.11
N TYR A 130 4.48 -10.11 3.84
CA TYR A 130 4.01 -10.85 2.69
C TYR A 130 5.15 -10.96 1.67
N ASP A 131 4.96 -11.73 0.61
CA ASP A 131 5.93 -11.84 -0.48
C ASP A 131 5.31 -11.41 -1.80
N VAL A 132 6.16 -10.93 -2.72
CA VAL A 132 5.78 -10.50 -4.07
C VAL A 132 6.63 -11.19 -5.13
N PRO A 133 6.11 -11.31 -6.37
CA PRO A 133 6.90 -11.79 -7.50
C PRO A 133 8.21 -10.98 -7.70
N PRO A 134 9.24 -11.57 -8.33
CA PRO A 134 10.53 -10.92 -8.54
C PRO A 134 10.47 -9.61 -9.33
N THR A 135 9.45 -9.43 -10.17
CA THR A 135 9.26 -8.23 -11.00
C THR A 135 8.72 -7.01 -10.23
N TRP A 136 8.19 -7.20 -9.02
CA TRP A 136 7.64 -6.12 -8.21
C TRP A 136 8.75 -5.35 -7.50
N THR A 137 8.66 -4.03 -7.42
CA THR A 137 9.59 -3.21 -6.62
C THR A 137 9.17 -3.22 -5.16
N VAL A 138 10.01 -3.75 -4.27
CA VAL A 138 9.81 -3.62 -2.82
C VAL A 138 10.28 -2.25 -2.39
N GLN A 139 9.39 -1.48 -1.78
CA GLN A 139 9.67 -0.12 -1.35
C GLN A 139 10.43 -0.10 -0.03
N SER A 140 11.16 0.99 0.24
CA SER A 140 11.85 1.16 1.51
C SER A 140 10.84 1.18 2.69
N CYS A 141 11.29 0.80 3.88
CA CYS A 141 10.42 0.73 5.06
C CYS A 141 9.70 2.05 5.40
N GLY A 142 10.36 3.19 5.16
CA GLY A 142 9.80 4.52 5.37
C GLY A 142 8.87 5.00 4.26
N THR A 143 8.84 4.29 3.12
CA THR A 143 7.98 4.66 1.99
C THR A 143 6.53 4.44 2.36
N VAL A 144 5.74 5.51 2.24
CA VAL A 144 4.28 5.47 2.33
C VAL A 144 3.74 5.62 0.92
N ILE A 145 2.86 4.70 0.52
CA ILE A 145 2.09 4.81 -0.71
C ILE A 145 0.60 4.85 -0.38
N GLY A 146 -0.24 5.17 -1.35
CA GLY A 146 -1.67 5.21 -1.13
C GLY A 146 -2.43 5.89 -2.24
N TRP A 147 -3.70 6.13 -1.95
CA TRP A 147 -4.62 6.84 -2.82
C TRP A 147 -5.03 8.15 -2.17
N GLU A 148 -5.21 9.15 -3.01
CA GLU A 148 -5.62 10.49 -2.64
C GLU A 148 -6.74 10.98 -3.52
N LYS A 149 -7.44 12.01 -3.06
CA LYS A 149 -8.43 12.74 -3.83
C LYS A 149 -8.18 14.23 -3.73
N LYS A 150 -8.62 14.97 -4.74
CA LYS A 150 -8.64 16.42 -4.68
C LYS A 150 -9.49 16.91 -3.51
N CYS A 151 -8.97 17.84 -2.73
CA CYS A 151 -9.69 18.51 -1.65
C CYS A 151 -9.10 19.91 -1.39
N ALA A 152 -9.94 20.86 -0.98
CA ALA A 152 -9.50 22.25 -0.78
C ALA A 152 -8.55 22.41 0.41
N ASP A 153 -8.76 21.62 1.47
CA ASP A 153 -8.04 21.77 2.74
C ASP A 153 -6.78 20.89 2.84
N GLY A 154 -6.47 20.15 1.78
CA GLY A 154 -5.34 19.23 1.73
C GLY A 154 -4.02 19.93 1.37
N PRO A 155 -2.88 19.47 1.89
CA PRO A 155 -1.59 19.92 1.39
C PRO A 155 -1.51 19.66 -0.11
N PHE A 156 -1.06 20.65 -0.88
CA PHE A 156 -0.99 20.59 -2.34
C PHE A 156 -2.34 20.37 -3.06
N GLY A 157 -3.47 20.53 -2.36
CA GLY A 157 -4.82 20.33 -2.90
C GLY A 157 -5.31 18.88 -2.90
N PHE A 158 -4.67 17.99 -2.13
CA PHE A 158 -5.03 16.58 -2.04
C PHE A 158 -5.19 16.08 -0.59
N CYS A 159 -6.17 15.21 -0.40
CA CYS A 159 -6.44 14.52 0.86
C CYS A 159 -6.19 13.03 0.66
N PRO A 160 -5.48 12.35 1.57
CA PRO A 160 -5.35 10.91 1.51
C PRO A 160 -6.71 10.24 1.70
N ILE A 161 -7.07 9.32 0.81
CA ILE A 161 -8.16 8.37 1.00
C ILE A 161 -7.65 7.24 1.88
N ARG A 162 -6.48 6.70 1.51
CA ARG A 162 -5.85 5.60 2.22
C ARG A 162 -4.34 5.64 2.04
N THR A 163 -3.59 5.47 3.13
CA THR A 163 -2.13 5.31 3.12
C THR A 163 -1.71 3.98 3.71
N MET A 164 -0.59 3.45 3.20
CA MET A 164 0.00 2.19 3.62
C MET A 164 1.53 2.21 3.55
N SER A 165 2.14 1.47 4.46
CA SER A 165 3.59 1.24 4.57
C SER A 165 3.92 -0.22 4.25
N GLY A 166 5.20 -0.61 4.26
CA GLY A 166 5.58 -2.00 3.95
C GLY A 166 5.06 -2.37 2.57
N ALA A 167 5.42 -1.54 1.59
CA ALA A 167 4.75 -1.48 0.30
C ALA A 167 5.56 -2.17 -0.79
N ALA A 168 4.86 -2.63 -1.83
CA ALA A 168 5.46 -3.04 -3.07
C ALA A 168 4.59 -2.61 -4.25
N THR A 169 5.23 -2.20 -5.34
CA THR A 169 4.56 -1.74 -6.56
C THR A 169 5.01 -2.56 -7.75
N LEU A 170 4.10 -2.77 -8.70
CA LEU A 170 4.47 -3.21 -10.04
C LEU A 170 4.36 -1.99 -10.97
N GLU A 171 5.48 -1.51 -11.47
CA GLU A 171 5.51 -0.36 -12.39
C GLU A 171 4.90 -0.72 -13.74
N SER A 172 4.25 0.25 -14.38
CA SER A 172 3.74 0.09 -15.74
C SER A 172 4.79 0.44 -16.78
N PRO A 173 5.20 -0.51 -17.65
CA PRO A 173 6.09 -0.19 -18.77
C PRO A 173 5.37 0.68 -19.82
N ALA A 174 4.05 0.55 -19.95
CA ALA A 174 3.24 1.31 -20.90
C ALA A 174 2.90 2.72 -20.39
N CYS A 175 2.93 2.94 -19.06
CA CYS A 175 2.49 4.17 -18.41
C CYS A 175 3.52 4.68 -17.40
N PRO A 176 4.49 5.49 -17.85
CA PRO A 176 5.50 6.06 -16.98
C PRO A 176 4.86 6.81 -15.80
N LYS A 177 5.36 6.55 -14.59
CA LYS A 177 4.85 7.11 -13.30
C LYS A 177 3.48 6.58 -12.87
N SER A 178 3.00 5.49 -13.47
CA SER A 178 1.82 4.75 -13.02
C SER A 178 2.22 3.34 -12.62
N THR A 179 1.51 2.79 -11.65
CA THR A 179 1.62 1.38 -11.26
C THR A 179 0.56 0.55 -11.98
N LEU A 180 0.89 -0.70 -12.32
CA LEU A 180 -0.06 -1.73 -12.75
C LEU A 180 -0.74 -2.41 -11.56
N ALA A 181 -0.08 -2.41 -10.42
CA ALA A 181 -0.58 -2.93 -9.16
C ALA A 181 0.23 -2.36 -8.00
N ASP A 182 -0.40 -2.30 -6.84
CA ASP A 182 0.24 -1.91 -5.59
C ASP A 182 -0.31 -2.76 -4.45
N ALA A 183 0.55 -2.98 -3.46
CA ALA A 183 0.22 -3.71 -2.25
C ALA A 183 0.93 -3.10 -1.05
N GLY A 184 0.33 -3.25 0.13
CA GLY A 184 0.93 -2.72 1.35
C GLY A 184 0.20 -3.13 2.62
N LEU A 185 0.74 -2.64 3.73
CA LEU A 185 0.39 -3.03 5.08
C LEU A 185 -0.07 -1.83 5.92
N PRO A 186 -1.33 -1.43 5.78
CA PRO A 186 -1.87 -0.40 6.64
C PRO A 186 -2.26 -0.90 8.04
N GLY A 187 -2.42 0.05 8.97
CA GLY A 187 -3.05 -0.21 10.27
C GLY A 187 -4.54 0.14 10.26
N ALA A 188 -5.27 -0.48 11.18
CA ALA A 188 -6.63 -0.15 11.63
C ALA A 188 -6.62 -0.10 13.16
N SER A 189 -5.91 0.90 13.70
CA SER A 189 -5.56 0.98 15.14
C SER A 189 -6.73 1.32 16.06
N ASP A 190 -7.83 1.78 15.50
CA ASP A 190 -9.08 2.15 16.17
C ASP A 190 -9.99 0.95 16.47
N THR A 191 -9.74 -0.21 15.86
CA THR A 191 -10.55 -1.42 16.08
C THR A 191 -9.72 -2.71 16.09
N SER A 192 -9.95 -3.56 17.08
CA SER A 192 -9.42 -4.94 17.11
C SER A 192 -10.39 -5.97 16.51
N ASP A 193 -11.60 -5.56 16.13
CA ASP A 193 -12.52 -6.43 15.39
C ASP A 193 -12.10 -6.46 13.91
N ILE A 194 -11.51 -7.57 13.49
CA ILE A 194 -11.03 -7.78 12.11
C ILE A 194 -12.15 -7.67 11.06
N MET A 195 -13.40 -8.00 11.42
CA MET A 195 -14.54 -7.84 10.52
C MET A 195 -14.91 -6.36 10.37
N GLN A 196 -14.81 -5.60 11.46
CA GLN A 196 -15.03 -4.16 11.43
C GLN A 196 -13.94 -3.46 10.61
N ALA A 197 -12.66 -3.82 10.83
CA ALA A 197 -11.53 -3.27 10.07
C ALA A 197 -11.70 -3.45 8.55
N VAL A 198 -12.11 -4.64 8.10
CA VAL A 198 -12.34 -4.87 6.66
C VAL A 198 -13.59 -4.14 6.15
N ARG A 199 -14.64 -3.97 6.97
CA ARG A 199 -15.82 -3.16 6.58
C ARG A 199 -15.45 -1.69 6.38
N ASP A 200 -14.68 -1.14 7.31
CA ASP A 200 -14.24 0.26 7.26
C ASP A 200 -13.33 0.51 6.06
N GLU A 201 -12.41 -0.41 5.77
CA GLU A 201 -11.58 -0.34 4.56
C GLU A 201 -12.42 -0.49 3.28
N SER A 202 -13.38 -1.42 3.28
CA SER A 202 -14.27 -1.64 2.12
C SER A 202 -15.08 -0.39 1.76
N ALA A 203 -15.39 0.46 2.74
CA ALA A 203 -16.10 1.72 2.52
C ALA A 203 -15.27 2.75 1.74
N LEU A 204 -13.94 2.64 1.74
CA LEU A 204 -13.04 3.52 1.00
C LEU A 204 -12.92 3.15 -0.48
N VAL A 205 -13.24 1.90 -0.86
CA VAL A 205 -12.98 1.36 -2.20
C VAL A 205 -13.65 2.17 -3.31
N ALA A 206 -14.87 2.65 -3.11
CA ALA A 206 -15.55 3.46 -4.13
C ALA A 206 -14.81 4.79 -4.38
N ASP A 207 -14.30 5.42 -3.31
CA ASP A 207 -13.56 6.68 -3.39
C ASP A 207 -12.18 6.46 -4.04
N ILE A 208 -11.48 5.38 -3.67
CA ILE A 208 -10.18 4.98 -4.26
C ILE A 208 -10.23 4.92 -5.80
N TYR A 209 -11.32 4.41 -6.35
CA TYR A 209 -11.48 4.21 -7.79
C TYR A 209 -12.39 5.27 -8.45
N THR A 210 -12.79 6.32 -7.73
CA THR A 210 -13.52 7.45 -8.31
C THR A 210 -12.55 8.27 -9.15
N SER A 211 -12.94 8.56 -10.40
CA SER A 211 -12.06 9.30 -11.32
C SER A 211 -12.00 10.80 -10.99
N ASP A 212 -11.01 11.46 -11.56
CA ASP A 212 -10.86 12.92 -11.50
C ASP A 212 -12.06 13.70 -12.06
N SER A 213 -12.86 13.11 -12.95
CA SER A 213 -14.10 13.70 -13.47
C SER A 213 -15.30 13.49 -12.53
N GLY A 214 -15.11 12.77 -11.42
CA GLY A 214 -16.15 12.43 -10.46
C GLY A 214 -16.95 11.18 -10.83
N ARG A 215 -16.47 10.35 -11.78
CA ARG A 215 -17.14 9.08 -12.10
C ARG A 215 -16.92 8.08 -10.97
N VAL A 216 -17.98 7.83 -10.21
CA VAL A 216 -17.99 6.84 -9.14
C VAL A 216 -18.20 5.43 -9.73
N PRO A 217 -17.34 4.45 -9.43
CA PRO A 217 -17.47 3.08 -9.92
C PRO A 217 -18.52 2.30 -9.12
N ARG A 218 -18.90 1.13 -9.62
CA ARG A 218 -19.67 0.15 -8.86
C ARG A 218 -18.74 -0.81 -8.13
N VAL A 219 -19.01 -1.01 -6.85
CA VAL A 219 -18.26 -1.94 -5.99
C VAL A 219 -19.16 -3.09 -5.59
N GLN A 220 -18.68 -4.32 -5.80
CA GLN A 220 -19.32 -5.53 -5.30
C GLN A 220 -18.36 -6.30 -4.40
N LEU A 221 -18.78 -6.53 -3.16
CA LEU A 221 -17.96 -7.22 -2.16
C LEU A 221 -18.23 -8.73 -2.18
N SER A 222 -17.17 -9.52 -2.03
CA SER A 222 -17.28 -10.96 -1.79
C SER A 222 -17.88 -11.25 -0.40
N ALA A 223 -18.33 -12.49 -0.21
CA ALA A 223 -18.53 -12.99 1.16
C ALA A 223 -17.17 -12.97 1.92
N PRO A 224 -17.17 -12.70 3.23
CA PRO A 224 -15.95 -12.74 4.03
C PRO A 224 -15.35 -14.15 4.06
N ARG A 225 -14.07 -14.28 3.71
CA ARG A 225 -13.31 -15.54 3.80
C ARG A 225 -12.43 -15.53 5.05
N ARG A 226 -12.67 -16.46 5.96
CA ARG A 226 -11.90 -16.62 7.20
C ARG A 226 -10.74 -17.60 7.01
N PHE A 227 -9.61 -17.30 7.62
CA PHE A 227 -8.41 -18.14 7.66
C PHE A 227 -7.51 -17.68 8.82
N THR A 228 -6.27 -18.17 8.88
CA THR A 228 -5.30 -17.76 9.91
C THR A 228 -4.04 -17.19 9.31
N VAL A 229 -3.49 -16.15 9.93
CA VAL A 229 -2.18 -15.56 9.59
C VAL A 229 -1.26 -15.71 10.79
N GLY A 230 -0.23 -16.54 10.64
CA GLY A 230 0.69 -16.87 11.73
C GLY A 230 0.00 -17.40 13.00
N GLY A 231 -1.17 -18.03 12.89
CA GLY A 231 -1.96 -18.53 14.02
C GLY A 231 -2.99 -17.56 14.61
N ALA A 232 -3.02 -16.29 14.18
CA ALA A 232 -4.10 -15.36 14.51
C ALA A 232 -5.25 -15.49 13.50
N GLU A 233 -6.49 -15.24 13.92
CA GLU A 233 -7.61 -15.17 12.98
C GLU A 233 -7.42 -14.04 11.98
N ALA A 234 -7.82 -14.29 10.74
CA ALA A 234 -7.80 -13.32 9.66
C ALA A 234 -9.08 -13.43 8.84
N VAL A 235 -9.48 -12.30 8.27
CA VAL A 235 -10.59 -12.24 7.31
C VAL A 235 -10.18 -11.49 6.07
N GLN A 236 -10.55 -12.02 4.91
CA GLN A 236 -10.43 -11.37 3.61
C GLN A 236 -11.80 -10.99 3.08
N VAL A 237 -11.91 -9.81 2.51
CA VAL A 237 -12.97 -9.44 1.55
C VAL A 237 -12.30 -8.95 0.28
N VAL A 238 -12.83 -9.38 -0.87
CA VAL A 238 -12.41 -8.89 -2.18
C VAL A 238 -13.50 -8.02 -2.75
N ALA A 239 -13.14 -6.80 -3.12
CA ALA A 239 -14.01 -5.90 -3.86
C ALA A 239 -13.75 -6.04 -5.36
N SER A 240 -14.78 -6.44 -6.10
CA SER A 240 -14.82 -6.38 -7.56
C SER A 240 -15.34 -5.01 -7.97
N VAL A 241 -14.50 -4.21 -8.61
CA VAL A 241 -14.81 -2.84 -9.01
C VAL A 241 -15.04 -2.79 -10.52
N THR A 242 -16.13 -2.16 -10.95
CA THR A 242 -16.51 -2.03 -12.36
C THR A 242 -16.96 -0.62 -12.69
N GLY A 243 -16.83 -0.23 -13.96
CA GLY A 243 -17.21 1.11 -14.40
C GLY A 243 -16.20 2.18 -14.00
N ILE A 244 -14.94 1.78 -13.80
CA ILE A 244 -13.82 2.71 -13.63
C ILE A 244 -13.65 3.47 -14.94
N GLU A 245 -13.41 4.78 -14.85
CA GLU A 245 -13.13 5.59 -16.03
C GLU A 245 -11.84 5.14 -16.70
N THR A 246 -11.93 4.77 -17.98
CA THR A 246 -10.81 4.22 -18.72
C THR A 246 -9.87 5.31 -19.21
N SER A 247 -8.58 5.03 -19.18
CA SER A 247 -7.54 5.81 -19.84
C SER A 247 -6.53 4.84 -20.48
N PRO A 248 -5.53 5.31 -21.24
CA PRO A 248 -4.43 4.46 -21.69
C PRO A 248 -3.71 3.72 -20.54
N CYS A 249 -3.83 4.20 -19.30
CA CYS A 249 -3.17 3.68 -18.11
C CYS A 249 -4.11 3.07 -17.08
N GLN A 250 -5.41 3.07 -17.36
CA GLN A 250 -6.43 2.63 -16.42
C GLN A 250 -7.48 1.79 -17.14
N GLY A 251 -7.58 0.53 -16.72
CA GLY A 251 -8.60 -0.38 -17.19
C GLY A 251 -9.98 -0.12 -16.57
N PRO A 252 -11.06 -0.66 -17.15
CA PRO A 252 -12.44 -0.40 -16.73
C PRO A 252 -12.85 -1.09 -15.41
N THR A 253 -11.98 -1.94 -14.87
CA THR A 253 -12.27 -2.85 -13.76
C THR A 253 -11.07 -3.01 -12.85
N ALA A 254 -11.28 -3.45 -11.61
CA ALA A 254 -10.20 -3.81 -10.69
C ALA A 254 -10.66 -4.88 -9.68
N LEU A 255 -9.69 -5.61 -9.13
CA LEU A 255 -9.88 -6.39 -7.91
C LEU A 255 -9.11 -5.72 -6.79
N HIS A 256 -9.76 -5.49 -5.66
CA HIS A 256 -9.16 -4.90 -4.48
C HIS A 256 -9.34 -5.84 -3.30
N SER A 257 -8.28 -6.52 -2.88
CA SER A 257 -8.32 -7.51 -1.82
C SER A 257 -7.84 -6.89 -0.51
N MET A 258 -8.67 -6.99 0.52
CA MET A 258 -8.41 -6.47 1.85
C MET A 258 -8.41 -7.63 2.84
N VAL A 259 -7.32 -7.77 3.60
CA VAL A 259 -7.19 -8.75 4.67
C VAL A 259 -6.99 -8.00 5.98
N ALA A 260 -7.72 -8.34 7.03
CA ALA A 260 -7.42 -7.88 8.39
C ALA A 260 -7.07 -9.06 9.30
N THR A 261 -6.13 -8.83 10.20
CA THR A 261 -5.73 -9.74 11.28
C THR A 261 -5.25 -8.92 12.48
N THR A 262 -4.83 -9.60 13.56
CA THR A 262 -4.24 -8.97 14.74
C THR A 262 -2.80 -9.41 14.93
N VAL A 263 -1.93 -8.49 15.35
CA VAL A 263 -0.54 -8.78 15.69
C VAL A 263 -0.32 -8.48 17.17
N PRO A 264 0.26 -9.39 17.97
CA PRO A 264 0.54 -9.15 19.38
C PRO A 264 1.36 -7.88 19.58
N GLY A 265 0.97 -7.06 20.57
CA GLY A 265 1.63 -5.80 20.87
C GLY A 265 1.30 -4.64 19.91
N GLN A 266 0.53 -4.87 18.84
CA GLN A 266 0.04 -3.79 17.98
C GLN A 266 -1.35 -3.32 18.44
N PRO A 267 -1.61 -1.99 18.43
CA PRO A 267 -2.94 -1.47 18.70
C PRO A 267 -3.88 -1.81 17.53
N GLY A 268 -5.08 -2.29 17.87
CA GLY A 268 -6.12 -2.62 16.89
C GLY A 268 -5.73 -3.74 15.92
N SER A 269 -6.25 -3.66 14.71
CA SER A 269 -6.02 -4.60 13.63
C SER A 269 -4.89 -4.12 12.71
N VAL A 270 -4.21 -5.07 12.08
CA VAL A 270 -3.24 -4.83 11.02
C VAL A 270 -3.80 -5.42 9.73
N MET A 271 -3.62 -4.71 8.63
CA MET A 271 -4.22 -5.08 7.36
C MET A 271 -3.17 -5.35 6.29
N PHE A 272 -3.58 -6.10 5.28
CA PHE A 272 -2.90 -6.21 3.99
C PHE A 272 -3.89 -5.82 2.90
N ILE A 273 -3.44 -4.97 1.99
CA ILE A 273 -4.23 -4.51 0.85
C ILE A 273 -3.44 -4.77 -0.42
N ILE A 274 -4.13 -5.23 -1.47
CA ILE A 274 -3.62 -5.26 -2.83
C ILE A 274 -4.67 -4.78 -3.82
N ALA A 275 -4.28 -3.83 -4.66
CA ALA A 275 -5.08 -3.32 -5.77
C ALA A 275 -4.55 -3.88 -7.10
N LEU A 276 -5.44 -4.51 -7.85
CA LEU A 276 -5.16 -5.12 -9.14
C LEU A 276 -6.10 -4.54 -10.21
N PRO A 277 -5.77 -3.40 -10.83
CA PRO A 277 -6.40 -2.95 -12.07
C PRO A 277 -6.47 -4.07 -13.12
N GLN A 278 -7.62 -4.20 -13.78
CA GLN A 278 -7.96 -5.27 -14.73
C GLN A 278 -8.49 -4.69 -16.05
N GLY A 279 -8.42 -5.50 -17.11
CA GLY A 279 -8.88 -5.09 -18.45
C GLY A 279 -7.84 -4.27 -19.20
N MET A 280 -6.56 -4.47 -18.89
CA MET A 280 -5.40 -3.94 -19.61
C MET A 280 -4.52 -5.10 -20.10
N ALA A 281 -3.72 -4.88 -21.15
CA ALA A 281 -2.88 -5.93 -21.76
C ALA A 281 -1.92 -6.58 -20.75
N ASP A 282 -1.34 -5.78 -19.86
CA ASP A 282 -0.37 -6.22 -18.85
C ASP A 282 -0.99 -6.30 -17.44
N ALA A 283 -2.31 -6.48 -17.35
CA ALA A 283 -2.99 -6.61 -16.07
C ALA A 283 -2.44 -7.82 -15.28
N VAL A 284 -2.15 -7.61 -14.00
CA VAL A 284 -1.71 -8.68 -13.11
C VAL A 284 -2.82 -9.72 -12.98
N ALA A 285 -2.48 -10.98 -13.19
CA ALA A 285 -3.42 -12.08 -13.04
C ALA A 285 -3.98 -12.12 -11.60
N PRO A 286 -5.31 -12.27 -11.41
CA PRO A 286 -5.93 -12.31 -10.08
C PRO A 286 -5.30 -13.33 -9.12
N SER A 287 -4.84 -14.47 -9.65
CA SER A 287 -4.20 -15.53 -8.87
C SER A 287 -2.91 -15.09 -8.17
N ILE A 288 -2.22 -14.07 -8.67
CA ILE A 288 -1.06 -13.49 -8.00
C ILE A 288 -1.47 -12.82 -6.69
N GLY A 289 -2.61 -12.13 -6.66
CA GLY A 289 -3.16 -11.55 -5.44
C GLY A 289 -3.45 -12.62 -4.38
N ASP A 290 -4.05 -13.75 -4.78
CA ASP A 290 -4.32 -14.87 -3.88
C ASP A 290 -3.02 -15.52 -3.37
N GLN A 291 -2.01 -15.66 -4.23
CA GLN A 291 -0.69 -16.17 -3.83
C GLN A 291 -0.02 -15.22 -2.83
N MET A 292 -0.08 -13.91 -3.04
CA MET A 292 0.44 -12.92 -2.09
C MET A 292 -0.27 -13.03 -0.73
N VAL A 293 -1.61 -13.14 -0.71
CA VAL A 293 -2.38 -13.37 0.52
C VAL A 293 -1.95 -14.68 1.22
N ALA A 294 -1.66 -15.75 0.48
CA ALA A 294 -1.21 -17.02 1.04
C ALA A 294 0.17 -16.94 1.72
N THR A 295 0.98 -15.93 1.40
CA THR A 295 2.30 -15.70 2.02
C THR A 295 2.26 -14.86 3.29
N LEU A 296 1.09 -14.32 3.64
CA LEU A 296 0.92 -13.48 4.82
C LEU A 296 1.36 -14.21 6.09
N ARG A 297 2.21 -13.54 6.86
CA ARG A 297 2.76 -14.06 8.10
C ARG A 297 3.02 -12.95 9.10
N ARG A 298 3.05 -13.32 10.37
CA ARG A 298 3.54 -12.45 11.44
C ARG A 298 5.07 -12.48 11.46
N ILE A 299 5.69 -11.36 11.79
CA ILE A 299 7.14 -11.22 11.98
C ILE A 299 7.40 -10.53 13.32
N GLY A 300 8.45 -10.98 14.02
CA GLY A 300 8.70 -10.65 15.42
C GLY A 300 7.88 -11.52 16.37
#